data_AF-A0A7S3XB02-F1
#
_entry.id   AF-A0A7S3XB02-F1
#
_cell.length_a   1.000
_cell.length_b   1.000
_cell.length_c   1.000
_cell.angle_alpha   90.00
_cell.angle_beta   90.00
_cell.angle_gamma   90.00
#
_symmetry.space_group_name_H-M   'P 1'
#
loop_
_entity.id
_entity.type
_entity.pdbx_description
1 polymer ?
#
loop_
_entity_poly.entity_id
_entity_poly.type
_entity_poly.pdbx_seq_one_letter_code
_entity_poly.pdbx_strand_id
1 'polypeptide(L)'
;FDNVKVPLSNLIGEENKGFGVIMKNFNHERWGFVVQANRFSRCLLEESWNYSMKRSTFGKKLAEHPVIRWKLAEMARQVEATHHWLENLTLQLCRMPKDEAMAVLGAPIA
;
A
#
# COMPACT_ATOMS: atom_id res chain seq x y z
N PHE A 1 10.84 -10.28 -27.09
CA PHE A 1 11.69 -9.54 -28.05
C PHE A 1 12.23 -10.55 -29.06
N ASP A 2 12.31 -10.21 -30.34
CA ASP A 2 12.83 -11.08 -31.41
C ASP A 2 14.02 -10.40 -32.11
N ASN A 3 15.23 -10.98 -31.97
CA ASN A 3 16.48 -10.53 -32.61
C ASN A 3 16.80 -9.02 -32.54
N VAL A 4 16.35 -8.34 -31.49
CA VAL A 4 16.61 -6.90 -31.27
C VAL A 4 18.06 -6.69 -30.85
N LYS A 5 18.80 -5.86 -31.58
CA LYS A 5 20.16 -5.42 -31.22
C LYS A 5 20.08 -4.11 -30.43
N VAL A 6 20.81 -4.04 -29.32
CA VAL A 6 20.92 -2.83 -28.49
C VAL A 6 22.40 -2.48 -28.25
N PRO A 7 22.76 -1.18 -28.15
CA PRO A 7 24.11 -0.78 -27.79
C PRO A 7 24.52 -1.28 -26.39
N LEU A 8 25.80 -1.57 -26.20
CA LEU A 8 26.35 -1.96 -24.89
C LEU A 8 26.11 -0.88 -23.82
N SER A 9 26.07 0.39 -24.22
CA SER A 9 25.77 1.53 -23.34
C SER A 9 24.38 1.48 -22.70
N ASN A 10 23.48 0.61 -23.17
CA ASN A 10 22.15 0.43 -22.58
C ASN A 10 22.12 -0.60 -21.44
N LEU A 11 23.26 -1.25 -21.11
CA LEU A 11 23.36 -2.12 -19.94
C LEU A 11 23.18 -1.28 -18.67
N ILE A 12 22.16 -1.59 -17.89
CA ILE A 12 21.90 -0.95 -16.60
C ILE A 12 22.62 -1.75 -15.52
N GLY A 13 23.63 -1.13 -14.90
CA GLY A 13 24.44 -1.79 -13.87
C GLY A 13 25.43 -2.78 -14.46
N GLU A 14 25.67 -3.88 -13.74
CA GLU A 14 26.63 -4.91 -14.12
C GLU A 14 25.93 -6.13 -14.76
N GLU A 15 26.62 -6.78 -15.69
CA GLU A 15 26.15 -8.02 -16.30
C GLU A 15 25.87 -9.07 -15.21
N ASN A 16 24.75 -9.79 -15.33
CA ASN A 16 24.28 -10.79 -14.35
C ASN A 16 23.93 -10.24 -12.95
N LYS A 17 23.83 -8.92 -12.76
CA LYS A 17 23.42 -8.30 -11.47
C LYS A 17 22.01 -7.69 -11.47
N GLY A 18 21.22 -7.95 -12.51
CA GLY A 18 19.88 -7.36 -12.67
C GLY A 18 18.90 -7.64 -11.53
N PHE A 19 18.98 -8.82 -10.89
CA PHE A 19 18.08 -9.19 -9.79
C PHE A 19 18.22 -8.26 -8.58
N GLY A 20 19.44 -8.01 -8.11
CA GLY A 20 19.66 -7.10 -6.97
C GLY A 20 19.23 -5.66 -7.28
N VAL A 21 19.42 -5.23 -8.54
CA VAL A 21 18.98 -3.89 -8.99
C VAL A 21 17.46 -3.78 -8.95
N ILE A 22 16.73 -4.76 -9.49
CA ILE A 22 15.26 -4.69 -9.54
C ILE A 22 14.63 -4.83 -8.16
N MET A 23 15.20 -5.64 -7.25
CA MET A 23 14.67 -5.81 -5.90
C MET A 23 14.67 -4.50 -5.10
N LYS A 24 15.69 -3.64 -5.27
CA LYS A 24 15.71 -2.30 -4.69
C LYS A 24 14.57 -1.41 -5.18
N ASN A 25 14.20 -1.51 -6.46
CA ASN A 25 13.07 -0.77 -7.02
C ASN A 25 11.73 -1.28 -6.47
N PHE A 26 11.57 -2.61 -6.39
CA PHE A 26 10.34 -3.22 -5.88
C PHE A 26 10.01 -2.84 -4.44
N ASN A 27 11.00 -2.57 -3.60
CA ASN A 27 10.75 -2.08 -2.24
C ASN A 27 9.95 -0.77 -2.24
N HIS A 28 10.36 0.19 -3.07
CA HIS A 28 9.64 1.46 -3.22
C HIS A 28 8.29 1.30 -3.92
N GLU A 29 8.19 0.44 -4.94
CA GLU A 29 6.91 0.18 -5.62
C GLU A 29 5.88 -0.47 -4.69
N ARG A 30 6.30 -1.44 -3.86
CA ARG A 30 5.43 -2.07 -2.85
C ARG A 30 4.92 -1.05 -1.84
N TRP A 31 5.79 -0.19 -1.32
CA TRP A 31 5.39 0.91 -0.46
C TRP A 31 4.35 1.80 -1.17
N GLY A 32 4.60 2.17 -2.43
CA GLY A 32 3.68 2.96 -3.24
C GLY A 32 2.31 2.30 -3.45
N PHE A 33 2.25 0.97 -3.58
CA PHE A 33 0.99 0.24 -3.63
C PHE A 33 0.23 0.26 -2.31
N VAL A 34 0.94 0.10 -1.18
CA VAL A 34 0.30 0.19 0.15
C VAL A 34 -0.27 1.59 0.40
N VAL A 35 0.45 2.65 0.00
CA VAL A 35 -0.06 4.04 0.07
C VAL A 35 -1.38 4.17 -0.67
N GLN A 36 -1.42 3.73 -1.93
CA GLN A 36 -2.61 3.84 -2.79
C GLN A 36 -3.78 3.02 -2.24
N ALA A 37 -3.54 1.76 -1.87
CA ALA A 37 -4.56 0.86 -1.34
C ALA A 37 -5.17 1.42 -0.03
N ASN A 38 -4.34 1.93 0.88
CA ASN A 38 -4.80 2.55 2.12
C ASN A 38 -5.61 3.82 1.84
N ARG A 39 -5.17 4.67 0.89
CA ARG A 39 -5.91 5.88 0.52
C ARG A 39 -7.29 5.55 -0.05
N PHE A 40 -7.37 4.59 -0.97
CA PHE A 40 -8.66 4.14 -1.51
C PHE A 40 -9.56 3.55 -0.42
N SER A 41 -9.01 2.77 0.49
CA SER A 41 -9.77 2.18 1.60
C SER A 41 -10.37 3.25 2.52
N ARG A 42 -9.66 4.35 2.78
CA ARG A 42 -10.20 5.52 3.54
C ARG A 42 -11.36 6.19 2.81
N CYS A 43 -11.23 6.41 1.50
CA CYS A 43 -12.33 6.96 0.69
C CYS A 43 -13.56 6.04 0.69
N LEU A 44 -13.35 4.73 0.56
CA LEU A 44 -14.44 3.75 0.61
C LEU A 44 -15.11 3.67 1.98
N LEU A 45 -14.35 3.81 3.07
CA LEU A 45 -14.89 3.87 4.43
C LEU A 45 -15.76 5.12 4.62
N GLU A 46 -15.28 6.29 4.19
CA GLU A 46 -16.03 7.55 4.24
C GLU A 46 -17.34 7.45 3.44
N GLU A 47 -17.28 6.94 2.21
CA GLU A 47 -18.46 6.78 1.36
C GLU A 47 -19.45 5.78 1.95
N SER A 48 -18.95 4.65 2.50
CA SER A 48 -19.79 3.65 3.17
C SER A 48 -20.50 4.22 4.39
N TRP A 49 -19.78 5.02 5.19
CA TRP A 49 -20.36 5.73 6.33
C TRP A 49 -21.45 6.71 5.89
N ASN A 50 -21.14 7.58 4.92
CA ASN A 50 -22.06 8.57 4.39
C ASN A 50 -23.34 7.92 3.83
N TYR A 51 -23.20 6.83 3.07
CA TYR A 51 -24.35 6.09 2.56
C TYR A 51 -25.18 5.45 3.69
N SER A 52 -24.50 4.89 4.70
CA SER A 52 -25.17 4.24 5.82
C SER A 52 -26.04 5.19 6.66
N MET A 53 -25.71 6.48 6.66
CA MET A 53 -26.45 7.53 7.36
C MET A 53 -27.60 8.12 6.56
N LYS A 54 -27.56 8.01 5.22
CA LYS A 54 -28.59 8.53 4.30
C LYS A 54 -29.68 7.50 4.02
N ARG A 55 -29.34 6.22 3.89
CA ARG A 55 -30.28 5.15 3.53
C ARG A 55 -30.98 4.60 4.76
N SER A 56 -32.30 4.45 4.66
CA SER A 56 -33.13 3.78 5.67
C SER A 56 -33.81 2.53 5.14
N THR A 57 -33.91 1.51 5.99
CA THR A 57 -34.64 0.25 5.75
C THR A 57 -35.28 -0.21 7.05
N PHE A 58 -36.47 -0.80 7.00
CA PHE A 58 -37.19 -1.27 8.20
C PHE A 58 -37.35 -0.19 9.28
N GLY A 59 -37.61 1.05 8.85
CA GLY A 59 -37.84 2.20 9.74
C GLY A 59 -36.57 2.77 10.41
N LYS A 60 -35.37 2.30 10.08
CA LYS A 60 -34.10 2.75 10.68
C LYS A 60 -33.05 3.04 9.61
N LYS A 61 -32.09 3.91 9.89
CA LYS A 61 -30.91 4.11 9.04
C LYS A 61 -30.09 2.82 8.97
N LEU A 62 -29.33 2.63 7.90
CA LEU A 62 -28.45 1.46 7.79
C LEU A 62 -27.45 1.38 8.95
N ALA A 63 -26.90 2.52 9.37
CA ALA A 63 -25.99 2.60 10.52
C ALA A 63 -26.64 2.17 11.87
N GLU A 64 -27.96 2.03 11.95
CA GLU A 64 -28.64 1.59 13.17
C GLU A 64 -28.78 0.06 13.25
N HIS A 65 -28.52 -0.65 12.15
CA HIS A 65 -28.50 -2.11 12.12
C HIS A 65 -27.16 -2.64 12.69
N PRO A 66 -27.16 -3.51 13.72
CA PRO A 66 -25.94 -3.97 14.38
C PRO A 66 -24.90 -4.58 13.42
N VAL A 67 -25.34 -5.35 12.43
CA VAL A 67 -24.47 -5.99 11.43
C VAL A 67 -23.74 -4.97 10.57
N ILE A 68 -24.42 -3.88 10.18
CA ILE A 68 -23.82 -2.81 9.37
C ILE A 68 -22.81 -2.02 10.21
N ARG A 69 -23.15 -1.70 11.47
CA ARG A 69 -22.19 -1.05 12.39
C ARG A 69 -20.94 -1.87 12.57
N TRP A 70 -21.08 -3.18 12.77
CA TRP A 70 -19.93 -4.06 12.93
C TRP A 70 -19.03 -4.07 11.68
N LYS A 71 -19.62 -4.12 10.48
CA LYS A 71 -18.86 -4.02 9.21
C LYS A 71 -18.09 -2.70 9.11
N LEU A 72 -18.73 -1.58 9.41
CA LEU A 72 -18.08 -0.25 9.37
C LEU A 72 -16.96 -0.13 10.42
N ALA A 73 -17.17 -0.66 11.63
CA ALA A 73 -16.16 -0.68 12.68
C ALA A 73 -14.95 -1.55 12.28
N GLU A 74 -15.19 -2.71 11.66
CA GLU A 74 -14.12 -3.59 11.19
C GLU A 74 -13.33 -2.98 10.04
N MET A 75 -14.01 -2.33 9.08
CA MET A 75 -13.35 -1.56 8.04
C MET A 75 -12.47 -0.46 8.62
N ALA A 76 -12.99 0.33 9.56
CA ALA A 76 -12.22 1.38 10.23
C ALA A 76 -11.00 0.82 10.97
N ARG A 77 -11.17 -0.29 11.69
CA ARG A 77 -10.08 -0.95 12.41
C ARG A 77 -8.94 -1.36 11.48
N GLN A 78 -9.25 -1.98 10.35
CA GLN A 78 -8.25 -2.42 9.37
C GLN A 78 -7.56 -1.24 8.68
N VAL A 79 -8.32 -0.21 8.31
CA VAL A 79 -7.80 0.99 7.65
C VAL A 79 -6.84 1.75 8.57
N GLU A 80 -7.24 2.02 9.81
CA GLU A 80 -6.39 2.75 10.76
C GLU A 80 -5.13 1.96 11.15
N ALA A 81 -5.25 0.64 11.32
CA ALA A 81 -4.09 -0.22 11.56
C ALA A 81 -3.10 -0.17 10.39
N THR A 82 -3.61 -0.25 9.15
CA THR A 82 -2.78 -0.17 7.94
C THR A 82 -2.13 1.21 7.81
N HIS A 83 -2.88 2.28 8.10
CA HIS A 83 -2.36 3.64 8.05
C HIS A 83 -1.23 3.85 9.07
N HIS A 84 -1.37 3.33 10.29
CA HIS A 84 -0.32 3.41 11.29
C HIS A 84 0.99 2.75 10.82
N TRP A 85 0.90 1.52 10.30
CA TRP A 85 2.06 0.80 9.77
C TRP A 85 2.70 1.54 8.59
N LEU A 86 1.88 2.12 7.70
CA LEU A 86 2.33 2.91 6.58
C LEU A 86 3.12 4.14 7.02
N GLU A 87 2.60 4.92 7.97
CA GLU A 87 3.27 6.11 8.50
C GLU A 87 4.57 5.74 9.20
N ASN A 88 4.56 4.68 10.02
CA ASN A 88 5.76 4.21 10.71
C ASN A 88 6.85 3.78 9.72
N LEU A 89 6.49 3.02 8.67
CA LEU A 89 7.43 2.61 7.62
C LEU A 89 7.95 3.82 6.84
N THR A 90 7.07 4.76 6.51
CA THR A 90 7.44 5.98 5.77
C THR A 90 8.41 6.84 6.59
N LEU A 91 8.20 6.95 7.90
CA LEU A 91 9.11 7.64 8.80
C LEU A 91 10.51 7.01 8.79
N GLN A 92 10.58 5.68 8.84
CA GLN A 92 11.85 4.95 8.77
C GLN A 92 12.53 5.17 7.42
N LEU A 93 11.80 5.07 6.30
CA LEU A 93 12.32 5.36 4.95
C LEU A 93 12.90 6.78 4.83
N CYS A 94 12.29 7.78 5.49
CA CYS A 94 12.75 9.17 5.47
C CYS A 94 13.97 9.44 6.37
N ARG A 95 14.17 8.64 7.43
CA ARG A 95 15.21 8.90 8.45
C ARG A 95 16.43 8.00 8.32
N MET A 96 16.30 6.85 7.67
CA MET A 96 17.38 5.90 7.50
C MET A 96 18.26 6.25 6.27
N PRO A 97 19.57 5.95 6.31
CA PRO A 97 20.39 5.93 5.12
C PRO A 97 19.77 5.03 4.04
N LYS A 98 19.80 5.47 2.78
CA LYS A 98 19.09 4.79 1.68
C LYS A 98 19.49 3.32 1.52
N ASP A 99 20.78 3.01 1.60
CA ASP A 99 21.25 1.62 1.45
C ASP A 99 20.81 0.73 2.61
N GLU A 100 20.80 1.26 3.83
CA GLU A 100 20.31 0.55 5.02
C GLU A 100 18.81 0.31 4.92
N ALA A 101 18.03 1.35 4.60
CA ALA A 101 16.58 1.27 4.42
C ALA A 101 16.20 0.19 3.39
N MET A 102 16.90 0.14 2.25
CA MET A 102 16.63 -0.85 1.21
C MET A 102 16.97 -2.28 1.64
N ALA A 103 17.96 -2.47 2.51
CA ALA A 103 18.34 -3.79 3.00
C ALA A 103 17.40 -4.32 4.09
N VAL A 104 16.94 -3.46 5.01
CA VAL A 104 16.21 -3.92 6.21
C VAL A 104 14.69 -3.78 6.11
N LEU A 105 14.19 -2.85 5.28
CA LEU A 105 12.75 -2.60 5.14
C LEU A 105 12.10 -3.37 3.98
N GLY A 106 12.90 -4.06 3.16
CA GLY A 106 12.44 -4.83 1.99
C GLY A 106 11.78 -6.18 2.27
N ALA A 107 11.64 -6.55 3.55
CA ALA A 107 11.29 -7.90 4.05
C ALA A 107 12.43 -8.93 3.83
N PRO A 108 12.39 -10.13 4.47
CA PRO A 108 13.51 -11.10 4.52
C PRO A 108 13.96 -11.68 3.18
N ILE A 109 13.33 -11.28 2.08
CA ILE A 109 13.49 -11.83 0.74
C ILE A 109 14.16 -10.83 -0.22
N ALA A 110 14.52 -9.64 0.27
CA ALA A 110 15.20 -8.58 -0.49
C ALA A 110 16.72 -8.65 -0.35
#